data_AF-A0AA38M580-F1
#
_entry.id   AF-A0AA38M580-F1
#
_cell.length_a   1.000
_cell.length_b   1.000
_cell.length_c   1.000
_cell.angle_alpha   90.00
_cell.angle_beta   90.00
_cell.angle_gamma   90.00
#
_symmetry.space_group_name_H-M   'P 1'
#
loop_
_entity.id
_entity.type
_entity.pdbx_description
1 polymer ?
#
loop_
_entity_poly.entity_id
_entity_poly.type
_entity_poly.pdbx_seq_one_letter_code
_entity_poly.pdbx_strand_id
1 'polypeptide(L)'
;MQLVVREMHNESSGAHFGINKKLSKIRERFYWVRCRQDVESWCKKCRTCAAVKSPKTKARGPMQPQNIGSPFGRTAREVAGPLPVPEERN
;
A
#
# COMPACT_ATOMS: atom_id res chain seq x y z
N MET A 1 -6.57 11.10 26.54
CA MET A 1 -5.60 11.16 25.43
C MET A 1 -5.93 10.23 24.25
N GLN A 2 -6.12 8.93 24.47
CA GLN A 2 -6.41 7.99 23.36
C GLN A 2 -7.79 8.18 22.70
N LEU A 3 -8.77 8.74 23.42
CA LEU A 3 -10.12 8.99 22.91
C LEU A 3 -10.12 10.01 21.77
N VAL A 4 -9.44 11.15 21.93
CA VAL A 4 -9.31 12.20 20.90
C VAL A 4 -8.71 11.64 19.61
N VAL A 5 -7.63 10.87 19.71
CA VAL A 5 -6.99 10.26 18.53
C VAL A 5 -7.93 9.23 17.88
N ARG A 6 -8.69 8.47 18.68
CA ARG A 6 -9.66 7.48 18.18
C ARG A 6 -10.84 8.13 17.47
N GLU A 7 -11.43 9.17 18.03
CA GLU A 7 -12.58 9.86 17.44
C GLU A 7 -12.19 10.55 16.14
N MET A 8 -11.12 11.34 16.16
CA MET A 8 -10.62 12.07 14.98
C MET A 8 -10.10 11.13 13.88
N HIS A 9 -9.70 9.90 14.23
CA HIS A 9 -9.29 8.92 13.24
C HIS A 9 -10.46 8.18 12.60
N ASN A 10 -11.54 7.91 13.33
CA ASN A 10 -12.69 7.15 12.83
C ASN A 10 -13.85 8.03 12.33
N GLU A 11 -13.73 9.35 12.46
CA GLU A 11 -14.68 10.32 11.89
C GLU A 11 -14.80 10.13 10.36
N SER A 12 -16.03 10.01 9.88
CA SER A 12 -16.38 9.76 8.47
C SER A 12 -15.78 10.76 7.48
N SER A 13 -15.60 12.02 7.89
CA SER A 13 -15.06 13.10 7.05
C SER A 13 -13.52 13.14 6.99
N GLY A 14 -12.81 12.19 7.62
CA GLY A 14 -11.36 12.15 7.57
C GLY A 14 -10.67 10.87 7.98
N ALA A 15 -11.39 9.77 7.86
CA ALA A 15 -10.92 8.47 8.28
C ALA A 15 -9.63 8.08 7.54
N HIS A 16 -8.67 7.55 8.28
CA HIS A 16 -7.44 6.97 7.71
C HIS A 16 -6.49 7.92 6.94
N PHE A 17 -6.63 9.24 7.05
CA PHE A 17 -5.62 10.17 6.52
C PHE A 17 -4.21 9.88 7.04
N GLY A 18 -3.20 10.25 6.26
CA GLY A 18 -1.80 10.20 6.66
C GLY A 18 -1.55 10.95 7.97
N ILE A 19 -0.52 10.52 8.70
CA ILE A 19 -0.16 11.01 10.03
C ILE A 19 -0.11 12.55 10.10
N ASN A 20 0.50 13.21 9.10
CA ASN A 20 0.65 14.67 9.10
C ASN A 20 -0.68 15.42 9.01
N LYS A 21 -1.63 14.94 8.19
CA LYS A 21 -2.95 15.56 8.05
C LYS A 21 -3.76 15.41 9.33
N LYS A 22 -3.66 14.26 10.00
CA LYS A 22 -4.25 14.06 11.33
C LYS A 22 -3.63 14.96 12.39
N LEU A 23 -2.30 15.13 12.37
CA LEU A 23 -1.62 16.02 13.30
C LEU A 23 -2.02 17.48 13.12
N SER A 24 -2.23 17.95 11.89
CA SER A 24 -2.74 19.30 11.63
C SER A 24 -4.12 19.50 12.26
N LYS A 25 -5.07 18.60 11.95
CA LYS A 25 -6.46 18.68 12.46
C LYS A 25 -6.53 18.57 13.99
N ILE A 26 -5.67 17.75 14.59
CA ILE A 26 -5.60 17.62 16.06
C ILE A 26 -5.05 18.90 16.69
N ARG A 27 -4.01 19.50 16.11
CA ARG A 27 -3.38 20.73 16.62
C ARG A 27 -4.26 21.97 16.54
N GLU A 28 -5.28 21.97 15.70
CA GLU A 28 -6.28 23.06 15.64
C GLU A 28 -7.12 23.15 16.92
N ARG A 29 -7.29 22.05 17.66
CA ARG A 29 -8.23 21.97 18.80
C ARG A 29 -7.62 21.43 20.09
N PHE A 30 -6.50 20.70 19.99
CA PHE A 30 -5.90 19.99 21.11
C PHE A 30 -4.37 20.06 21.06
N TYR A 31 -3.76 20.24 22.22
CA TYR A 31 -2.30 20.20 22.39
C TYR A 31 -1.94 19.34 23.59
N TRP A 32 -0.93 18.48 23.43
CA TRP A 32 -0.32 17.76 24.55
C TRP A 32 1.11 17.29 24.25
N VAL A 33 1.84 17.02 25.32
CA VAL A 33 3.21 16.48 25.26
C VAL A 33 3.18 15.13 24.54
N ARG A 34 4.06 14.97 23.54
CA ARG A 34 4.15 13.76 22.69
C ARG A 34 2.93 13.43 21.82
N CYS A 35 2.09 14.44 21.52
CA CYS A 35 0.95 14.32 20.60
C CYS A 35 1.31 13.63 19.27
N ARG A 36 2.47 13.97 18.69
CA ARG A 36 2.95 13.34 17.46
C ARG A 36 3.15 11.83 17.61
N GLN A 37 3.83 11.41 18.67
CA GLN A 37 4.12 10.01 18.93
C GLN A 37 2.83 9.21 19.16
N ASP A 38 1.85 9.79 19.84
CA ASP A 38 0.56 9.13 20.08
C ASP A 38 -0.23 8.91 18.79
N VAL A 39 -0.31 9.93 17.93
CA VAL A 39 -0.99 9.83 16.63
C VAL A 39 -0.28 8.84 15.70
N GLU A 40 1.04 8.85 15.67
CA GLU A 40 1.83 7.88 14.90
C GLU A 40 1.61 6.45 15.40
N SER A 41 1.67 6.24 16.71
CA SER A 41 1.45 4.94 17.36
C SER A 41 0.06 4.41 17.03
N TRP A 42 -0.96 5.26 17.11
CA TRP A 42 -2.33 4.89 16.77
C TRP A 42 -2.48 4.53 15.29
N CYS A 43 -1.96 5.36 14.38
CA CYS A 43 -2.04 5.10 12.93
C CYS A 43 -1.30 3.82 12.51
N LYS A 44 -0.19 3.47 13.18
CA LYS A 44 0.52 2.20 12.97
C LYS A 44 -0.30 0.98 13.43
N LYS A 45 -1.10 1.12 14.50
CA LYS A 45 -1.96 0.06 15.03
C LYS A 45 -3.28 -0.10 14.25
N CYS A 46 -3.63 0.88 13.42
CA CYS A 46 -4.86 0.86 12.65
C CYS A 46 -4.79 -0.16 11.50
N ARG A 47 -5.67 -1.17 11.53
CA ARG A 47 -5.74 -2.22 10.51
C ARG A 47 -6.05 -1.68 9.12
N THR A 48 -7.00 -0.76 9.00
CA THR A 48 -7.37 -0.15 7.72
C THR A 48 -6.22 0.65 7.12
N CYS A 49 -5.54 1.47 7.94
CA CYS A 49 -4.35 2.19 7.47
C CYS A 49 -3.22 1.23 7.07
N ALA A 50 -3.02 0.14 7.82
CA ALA A 50 -2.00 -0.85 7.50
C ALA A 50 -2.30 -1.61 6.19
N ALA A 51 -3.57 -1.94 5.94
CA ALA A 51 -4.02 -2.65 4.74
C ALA A 51 -3.86 -1.82 3.46
N VAL A 52 -4.15 -0.51 3.53
CA VAL A 52 -4.03 0.40 2.38
C VAL A 52 -2.58 0.84 2.15
N LYS A 53 -1.75 0.81 3.20
CA LYS A 53 -0.37 1.28 3.11
C LYS A 53 0.47 0.34 2.28
N SER A 54 0.98 0.84 1.16
CA SER A 54 1.92 0.11 0.33
C SER A 54 3.12 -0.37 1.15
N PRO A 55 3.61 -1.60 0.90
CA PRO A 55 4.81 -2.12 1.54
C PRO A 55 5.96 -1.12 1.40
N LYS A 56 6.68 -0.86 2.49
CA LYS A 56 7.90 -0.01 2.46
C LYS A 56 9.12 -0.72 1.87
N THR A 57 8.95 -1.95 1.39
CA THR A 57 10.05 -2.84 1.03
C THR A 57 10.59 -2.52 -0.35
N LYS A 58 11.92 -2.58 -0.48
CA LYS A 58 12.56 -2.61 -1.80
C LYS A 58 12.10 -3.87 -2.54
N ALA A 59 11.90 -3.74 -3.84
CA ALA A 59 11.45 -4.80 -4.72
C ALA A 59 12.31 -6.06 -4.56
N ARG A 60 11.71 -7.24 -4.78
CA ARG A 60 12.44 -8.51 -4.81
C ARG A 60 13.58 -8.40 -5.83
N GLY A 61 14.70 -9.06 -5.53
CA GLY A 61 15.83 -9.12 -6.45
C GLY A 61 15.42 -9.69 -7.82
N PRO A 62 16.19 -9.38 -8.87
CA PRO A 62 15.85 -9.78 -10.24
C PRO A 62 15.74 -11.30 -10.37
N MET A 63 14.77 -11.75 -11.17
CA MET A 63 14.63 -13.15 -11.55
C MET A 63 15.94 -13.63 -12.19
N GLN A 64 16.45 -14.76 -11.72
CA GLN A 64 17.69 -15.36 -12.24
C GLN A 64 17.36 -16.42 -13.29
N PRO A 65 18.12 -16.47 -14.40
CA PRO A 65 17.97 -17.52 -15.39
C PRO A 65 18.34 -18.88 -14.79
N GLN A 66 17.58 -19.91 -15.17
CA GLN A 66 17.84 -21.27 -14.72
C GLN A 66 18.71 -22.00 -15.75
N ASN A 67 19.79 -22.62 -15.28
CA ASN A 67 20.64 -23.44 -16.14
C ASN A 67 19.90 -24.75 -16.52
N ILE A 68 19.76 -25.03 -17.82
CA ILE A 68 19.12 -26.24 -18.35
C ILE A 68 20.19 -27.06 -19.07
N GLY A 69 20.47 -28.27 -18.59
CA GLY A 69 21.61 -29.08 -19.04
C GLY A 69 21.40 -29.87 -20.33
N SER A 70 20.25 -29.74 -21.00
CA SER A 70 19.93 -30.47 -22.23
C SER A 70 18.90 -29.73 -23.07
N PRO A 71 18.93 -29.84 -24.42
CA PRO A 71 17.85 -29.38 -25.29
C PRO A 71 16.51 -29.96 -24.83
N PHE A 72 15.46 -29.13 -24.89
CA PHE A 72 14.10 -29.47 -24.42
C PHE A 72 13.98 -29.87 -22.94
N GLY A 73 15.03 -29.69 -22.12
CA GLY A 73 14.99 -29.96 -20.69
C GLY A 73 14.00 -29.07 -19.91
N ARG A 74 13.51 -27.99 -20.55
CA ARG A 74 12.38 -27.20 -20.08
C ARG A 74 11.67 -26.54 -21.25
N THR A 75 10.34 -26.57 -21.23
CA THR A 75 9.47 -25.88 -22.20
C THR A 75 8.47 -25.00 -21.44
N ALA A 76 8.33 -23.75 -21.87
CA ALA A 76 7.27 -22.86 -21.39
C ALA A 76 6.24 -22.64 -22.51
N ARG A 77 4.97 -22.61 -22.14
CA ARG A 77 3.87 -22.25 -23.04
C ARG A 77 3.06 -21.15 -22.36
N GLU A 78 2.87 -20.05 -23.06
CA GLU A 78 2.04 -18.94 -22.62
C GLU A 78 0.90 -18.74 -23.62
N VAL A 79 -0.26 -18.32 -23.12
CA VAL A 79 -1.42 -17.99 -23.94
C VAL A 79 -1.47 -16.48 -24.09
N ALA A 80 -1.39 -15.98 -25.32
CA ALA A 80 -1.53 -14.56 -25.62
C ALA A 80 -3.01 -14.20 -25.85
N GLY A 81 -3.48 -13.05 -25.33
CA GLY A 81 -4.77 -12.51 -25.72
C GLY A 81 -5.26 -11.28 -24.96
N PRO A 82 -6.35 -10.65 -25.45
CA PRO A 82 -6.95 -10.80 -26.78
C PRO A 82 -6.08 -10.15 -27.88
N LEU A 83 -5.98 -10.83 -29.03
CA LEU A 83 -5.23 -10.32 -30.19
C LEU A 83 -6.14 -9.38 -31.01
N PRO A 84 -5.58 -8.37 -31.69
CA PRO A 84 -6.36 -7.52 -32.58
C PRO A 84 -7.01 -8.37 -33.68
N VAL A 85 -8.26 -8.04 -34.00
CA VAL A 85 -8.87 -8.57 -35.22
C VAL A 85 -8.05 -8.08 -36.42
N PRO A 86 -7.61 -8.98 -37.31
CA PRO A 86 -6.97 -8.53 -38.55
C PRO A 86 -7.92 -7.61 -39.29
N GLU A 87 -7.42 -6.45 -39.75
CA GLU A 87 -8.19 -5.63 -40.67
C GLU A 87 -8.40 -6.44 -41.94
N GLU A 88 -9.66 -6.56 -42.34
CA GLU A 88 -10.09 -7.25 -43.55
C GLU A 88 -9.42 -6.58 -44.76
N ARG A 89 -8.31 -7.18 -45.20
CA ARG A 89 -7.61 -6.78 -46.41
C ARG A 89 -8.50 -7.07 -47.61
N ASN A 90 -9.09 -6.01 -48.17
CA ASN A 90 -9.79 -6.00 -49.46
C ASN A 90 -8.90 -6.53 -50.59
#